data_AF-A0A377PMS2-F1
#
_entry.id   AF-A0A377PMS2-F1
#
_cell.length_a   1.000
_cell.length_b   1.000
_cell.length_c   1.000
_cell.angle_alpha   90.00
_cell.angle_beta   90.00
_cell.angle_gamma   90.00
#
_symmetry.space_group_name_H-M   'P 1'
#
loop_
_entity.id
_entity.type
_entity.pdbx_description
1 polymer ?
#
loop_
_entity_poly.entity_id
_entity_poly.type
_entity_poly.pdbx_seq_one_letter_code
_entity_poly.pdbx_strand_id
1 'polypeptide(L)'
;MVISEALTPVLAASLRESRPSSERDVQQLTPRECDILKLIAQGLPNKMIARKLTITESTVKVHVKHLLKKMKLKSRVEAAVWVLQEKVF
;
A
#
# COMPACT_ATOMS: atom_id res chain seq x y z
N MET A 1 33.30 -4.62 -25.81
CA MET A 1 33.55 -3.84 -24.58
C MET A 1 32.73 -4.49 -23.47
N VAL A 2 33.34 -5.45 -22.78
CA VAL A 2 32.68 -6.23 -21.70
C VAL A 2 32.91 -5.49 -20.40
N ILE A 3 31.83 -5.16 -19.70
CA ILE A 3 31.87 -4.58 -18.35
C ILE A 3 32.50 -5.64 -17.43
N SER A 4 33.53 -5.25 -16.68
CA SER A 4 34.25 -6.15 -15.76
C SER A 4 33.28 -6.85 -14.82
N GLU A 5 33.38 -8.17 -14.72
CA GLU A 5 32.55 -9.02 -13.85
C GLU A 5 32.63 -8.61 -12.37
N ALA A 6 33.73 -7.95 -11.97
CA ALA A 6 33.93 -7.37 -10.64
C ALA A 6 33.01 -6.17 -10.34
N LEU A 7 32.42 -5.53 -11.37
CA LEU A 7 31.47 -4.42 -11.20
C LEU A 7 30.03 -4.90 -11.04
N THR A 8 29.73 -6.14 -11.43
CA THR A 8 28.39 -6.74 -11.28
C THR A 8 27.84 -6.68 -9.85
N PRO A 9 28.59 -7.05 -8.79
CA PRO A 9 28.07 -6.97 -7.42
C PRO A 9 27.86 -5.52 -6.95
N VAL A 10 28.70 -4.58 -7.40
CA VAL A 10 28.59 -3.15 -7.05
C VAL A 10 27.39 -2.51 -7.74
N LEU A 11 27.20 -2.77 -9.04
CA LEU A 11 25.99 -2.35 -9.76
C LEU A 11 24.74 -2.99 -9.15
N ALA A 12 24.78 -4.29 -8.82
CA ALA A 12 23.65 -4.97 -8.18
C ALA A 12 23.33 -4.40 -6.78
N ALA A 13 24.33 -3.95 -6.02
CA ALA A 13 24.15 -3.28 -4.74
C ALA A 13 23.52 -1.89 -4.92
N SER A 14 24.03 -1.05 -5.82
CA SER A 14 23.43 0.27 -6.11
C SER A 14 22.03 0.17 -6.71
N LEU A 15 21.73 -0.86 -7.51
CA LEU A 15 20.38 -1.13 -8.02
C LEU A 15 19.43 -1.64 -6.92
N ARG A 16 19.94 -2.31 -5.87
CA ARG A 16 19.16 -2.68 -4.67
C ARG A 16 18.87 -1.48 -3.78
N GLU A 17 19.82 -0.58 -3.60
CA GLU A 17 19.64 0.69 -2.86
C GLU A 17 18.70 1.66 -3.60
N SER A 18 18.66 1.57 -4.93
CA SER A 18 17.76 2.37 -5.79
C SER A 18 16.38 1.75 -5.99
N ARG A 19 15.92 0.84 -5.12
CA ARG A 19 14.49 0.51 -5.08
C ARG A 19 13.75 1.61 -4.31
N PRO A 20 12.86 2.40 -4.94
CA PRO A 20 11.96 3.26 -4.20
C PRO A 20 10.86 2.37 -3.59
N SER A 21 11.16 1.54 -2.60
CA SER A 21 10.19 0.56 -2.09
C SER A 21 10.26 0.31 -0.59
N SER A 22 10.36 1.36 0.22
CA SER A 22 10.14 1.22 1.67
C SER A 22 9.45 2.41 2.35
N GLU A 23 8.84 3.33 1.61
CA GLU A 23 8.01 4.37 2.26
C GLU A 23 6.60 3.88 2.60
N ARG A 24 6.10 2.88 1.87
CA ARG A 24 4.72 2.38 1.99
C ARG A 24 4.74 0.88 2.22
N ASP A 25 4.86 0.50 3.49
CA ASP A 25 4.91 -0.90 3.91
C ASP A 25 3.57 -1.33 4.52
N VAL A 26 2.90 -2.28 3.86
CA VAL A 26 1.61 -2.86 4.33
C VAL A 26 1.73 -3.51 5.70
N GLN A 27 2.92 -3.97 6.10
CA GLN A 27 3.13 -4.54 7.43
C GLN A 27 2.88 -3.54 8.57
N GLN A 28 2.88 -2.23 8.28
CA GLN A 28 2.53 -1.19 9.26
C GLN A 28 1.01 -1.05 9.49
N LEU A 29 0.19 -1.64 8.60
CA LEU A 29 -1.25 -1.65 8.74
C LEU A 29 -1.67 -2.69 9.77
N THR A 30 -2.64 -2.32 10.59
CA THR A 30 -3.37 -3.29 11.41
C THR A 30 -4.17 -4.25 10.52
N PRO A 31 -4.55 -5.44 11.01
CA PRO A 31 -5.39 -6.37 10.24
C PRO A 31 -6.66 -5.71 9.70
N ARG A 32 -7.30 -4.84 10.49
CA ARG A 32 -8.53 -4.15 10.07
C ARG A 32 -8.28 -3.09 8.99
N GLU A 33 -7.16 -2.36 9.07
CA GLU A 33 -6.78 -1.41 8.02
C GLU A 33 -6.45 -2.14 6.71
N CYS A 34 -5.82 -3.31 6.79
CA CYS A 34 -5.54 -4.18 5.66
C CYS A 34 -6.84 -4.68 4.99
N ASP A 35 -7.81 -5.15 5.77
CA ASP A 35 -9.14 -5.53 5.25
C ASP A 35 -9.81 -4.37 4.50
N ILE A 36 -9.77 -3.17 5.10
CA ILE A 36 -10.37 -1.97 4.52
C ILE A 36 -9.65 -1.58 3.22
N LEU A 37 -8.32 -1.68 3.17
CA LEU A 37 -7.53 -1.38 1.97
C LEU A 37 -7.92 -2.28 0.80
N LYS A 38 -8.07 -3.59 1.05
CA LYS A 38 -8.51 -4.56 0.03
C LYS A 38 -9.89 -4.20 -0.52
N LEU A 39 -10.82 -3.80 0.34
CA LEU A 39 -12.16 -3.40 -0.08
C LEU A 39 -12.18 -2.04 -0.80
N ILE A 40 -11.28 -1.12 -0.47
CA ILE A 40 -11.08 0.13 -1.22
C ILE A 40 -10.56 -0.16 -2.63
N ALA A 41 -9.61 -1.08 -2.77
CA ALA A 41 -9.08 -1.50 -4.07
C ALA A 41 -10.16 -2.13 -4.97
N GLN A 42 -11.18 -2.75 -4.38
CA GLN A 42 -12.38 -3.23 -5.08
C GLN A 42 -13.38 -2.11 -5.44
N GLY A 43 -13.08 -0.85 -5.12
CA GLY A 43 -13.95 0.29 -5.42
C GLY A 43 -15.16 0.45 -4.48
N LEU A 44 -15.20 -0.28 -3.35
CA LEU A 44 -16.38 -0.24 -2.49
C LEU A 44 -16.51 1.08 -1.71
N PRO A 45 -17.71 1.70 -1.64
CA PRO A 45 -17.93 2.88 -0.82
C PRO A 45 -17.96 2.51 0.67
N ASN A 46 -17.72 3.48 1.55
CA ASN A 46 -17.59 3.24 3.00
C ASN A 46 -18.82 2.55 3.60
N LYS A 47 -20.02 2.86 3.10
CA LYS A 47 -21.28 2.22 3.51
C LYS A 47 -21.29 0.72 3.23
N MET A 48 -20.72 0.28 2.11
CA MET A 48 -20.63 -1.15 1.75
C MET A 48 -19.51 -1.86 2.52
N ILE A 49 -18.38 -1.18 2.74
CA ILE A 49 -17.29 -1.67 3.60
C ILE A 49 -17.80 -1.90 5.03
N ALA A 50 -18.54 -0.94 5.56
CA ALA A 50 -19.16 -1.00 6.89
C ALA A 50 -20.07 -2.24 7.04
N ARG A 51 -20.93 -2.48 6.04
CA ARG A 51 -21.79 -3.68 6.00
C ARG A 51 -20.99 -4.98 5.94
N LYS A 52 -19.97 -5.06 5.09
CA LYS A 52 -19.14 -6.28 4.94
C LYS A 52 -18.34 -6.60 6.20
N LEU A 53 -17.89 -5.59 6.93
CA LEU A 53 -17.08 -5.75 8.14
C LEU A 53 -17.89 -5.69 9.44
N THR A 54 -19.22 -5.55 9.35
CA THR A 54 -20.15 -5.42 10.50
C THR A 54 -19.73 -4.31 11.47
N ILE A 55 -19.41 -3.13 10.93
CA ILE A 55 -19.06 -1.91 11.69
C ILE A 55 -19.84 -0.70 11.14
N THR A 56 -19.71 0.46 11.78
CA THR A 56 -20.35 1.69 11.31
C THR A 56 -19.54 2.38 10.21
N GLU A 57 -20.20 3.20 9.39
CA GLU A 57 -19.51 4.00 8.36
C GLU A 57 -18.51 5.00 8.95
N SER A 58 -18.80 5.56 10.13
CA SER A 58 -17.88 6.44 10.86
C SER A 58 -16.61 5.70 11.28
N THR A 59 -16.72 4.45 11.76
CA THR A 59 -15.55 3.61 12.07
C THR A 59 -14.71 3.35 10.82
N VAL A 60 -15.32 3.07 9.67
CA VAL A 60 -14.58 2.94 8.39
C VAL A 60 -13.82 4.23 8.08
N LYS A 61 -14.46 5.40 8.20
CA LYS A 61 -13.79 6.70 7.94
C LYS A 61 -12.55 6.91 8.82
N VAL A 62 -12.61 6.52 10.09
CA VAL A 62 -11.47 6.60 11.01
C VAL A 62 -10.32 5.70 10.55
N HIS A 63 -10.61 4.44 10.23
CA HIS A 63 -9.58 3.53 9.71
C HIS A 63 -9.00 3.99 8.37
N VAL A 64 -9.82 4.52 7.45
CA VAL A 64 -9.34 5.10 6.17
C VAL A 64 -8.36 6.24 6.45
N LYS A 65 -8.69 7.16 7.37
CA LYS A 65 -7.79 8.26 7.75
C LYS A 65 -6.46 7.74 8.30
N HIS A 66 -6.49 6.76 9.18
CA HIS A 66 -5.27 6.19 9.77
C HIS A 66 -4.43 5.42 8.74
N LEU A 67 -5.07 4.61 7.90
CA LEU A 67 -4.43 3.92 6.79
C LEU A 67 -3.74 4.91 5.84
N LEU A 68 -4.44 5.95 5.40
CA LEU A 68 -3.87 6.92 4.44
C LEU A 68 -2.65 7.62 5.05
N LYS A 69 -2.71 7.95 6.34
CA LYS A 69 -1.58 8.51 7.08
C LYS A 69 -0.39 7.54 7.12
N LYS A 70 -0.62 6.26 7.46
CA LYS A 70 0.44 5.23 7.53
C LYS A 70 1.08 4.97 6.17
N MET A 71 0.29 4.93 5.11
CA MET A 71 0.76 4.69 3.74
C MET A 71 1.25 5.96 3.03
N LYS A 72 1.24 7.13 3.70
CA LYS A 72 1.57 8.44 3.11
C LYS A 72 0.78 8.72 1.82
N LEU A 73 -0.50 8.38 1.80
CA LEU A 73 -1.41 8.59 0.67
C LEU A 73 -2.36 9.75 1.00
N LYS A 74 -2.73 10.53 -0.02
CA LYS A 74 -3.56 11.73 0.14
C LYS A 74 -5.05 11.44 -0.04
N SER A 75 -5.40 10.35 -0.73
CA SER A 75 -6.80 10.03 -1.02
C SER A 75 -7.08 8.54 -1.13
N ARG A 76 -8.36 8.19 -0.98
CA ARG A 76 -8.84 6.81 -1.22
C ARG A 76 -8.59 6.33 -2.65
N VAL A 77 -8.59 7.24 -3.62
CA VAL A 77 -8.36 6.91 -5.03
C VAL A 77 -6.90 6.54 -5.22
N GLU A 78 -6.00 7.33 -4.62
CA GLU A 78 -4.57 7.02 -4.59
C GLU A 78 -4.30 5.67 -3.93
N ALA A 79 -5.00 5.35 -2.83
CA ALA A 79 -4.90 4.04 -2.19
C ALA A 79 -5.36 2.89 -3.07
N ALA A 80 -6.48 3.04 -3.79
CA ALA A 80 -6.95 2.02 -4.71
C ALA A 80 -5.95 1.80 -5.86
N VAL A 81 -5.45 2.88 -6.48
CA VAL A 81 -4.46 2.83 -7.56
C VAL A 81 -3.17 2.18 -7.10
N TRP A 82 -2.68 2.56 -5.92
CA TRP A 82 -1.44 2.03 -5.36
C TRP A 82 -1.50 0.51 -5.17
N VAL A 83 -2.60 -0.03 -4.63
CA VAL A 83 -2.78 -1.49 -4.48
C VAL A 83 -2.76 -2.19 -5.84
N LEU A 84 -3.36 -1.60 -6.87
CA LEU A 84 -3.42 -2.17 -8.22
C LEU A 84 -2.05 -2.13 -8.93
N GLN A 85 -1.24 -1.11 -8.69
CA GLN A 85 0.08 -0.94 -9.29
C GLN A 85 1.14 -1.83 -8.63
N GLU A 86 1.20 -1.82 -7.31
CA GLU A 86 2.25 -2.51 -6.54
C GLU A 86 1.92 -3.97 -6.21
N LYS A 87 0.72 -4.46 -6.58
CA LYS A 87 0.24 -5.84 -6.34
C LYS A 87 0.49 -6.30 -4.90
N VAL A 88 0.10 -5.47 -3.95
CA VAL A 88 0.47 -5.63 -2.53
C VAL A 88 -0.33 -6.71 -1.79
N PHE A 89 -1.21 -7.42 -2.51
CA PHE A 89 -2.04 -8.52 -2.02
C PHE A 89 -2.12 -9.67 -3.02
#